data_AF-H0EZQ4-F1
#
_entry.id   AF-H0EZQ4-F1
#
_cell.length_a   1.000
_cell.length_b   1.000
_cell.length_c   1.000
_cell.angle_alpha   90.00
_cell.angle_beta   90.00
_cell.angle_gamma   90.00
#
_symmetry.space_group_name_H-M   'P 1'
#
loop_
_entity.id
_entity.type
_entity.pdbx_description
1 polymer ?
#
loop_
_entity_poly.entity_id
_entity_poly.type
_entity_poly.pdbx_seq_one_letter_code
_entity_poly.pdbx_strand_id
1 'polypeptide(L)'
;MEIDPTGFNFETLDWNAAFPELPPGVASAWDEINYSHSDEQPVHERETFDEDEESIDSSDGDKDEVISQISERMGSLQVADDGEFRYFGATSNLNLLDEAIQQNNFETDPIRSRGSKREDNARLSHHVDAALITHLISLYFAWQDPTFHVVDRKMYEEKQKLYESGTDDSTFYSETLTHSMCAFGALYETRRHPHLPTPLSEFFSAKAKLWLEVELDSPRVATIQALVIMSSYEAASTRDARGWLYSGMSMRLSLDLGLHTDMAPYVQNGQMSSEEAQIRGVTFWGSFIVDQ
;
A
#
# COMPACT_ATOMS: atom_id res chain seq x y z
N MET A 1 -36.73 3.93 28.80
CA MET A 1 -35.93 5.15 28.62
C MET A 1 -34.88 4.78 27.60
N GLU A 2 -35.20 5.05 26.33
CA GLU A 2 -34.35 4.76 25.18
C GLU A 2 -33.07 5.60 25.22
N ILE A 3 -31.97 5.02 24.74
CA ILE A 3 -30.67 5.68 24.61
C ILE A 3 -30.43 5.81 23.10
N ASP A 4 -30.29 7.06 22.67
CA ASP A 4 -30.07 7.52 21.30
C ASP A 4 -28.59 7.29 20.88
N PRO A 5 -28.29 6.69 19.71
CA PRO A 5 -26.93 6.53 19.21
C PRO A 5 -26.54 7.75 18.37
N THR A 6 -25.59 8.55 18.85
CA THR A 6 -25.09 9.70 18.09
C THR A 6 -24.36 9.24 16.83
N GLY A 7 -25.03 9.43 15.69
CA GLY A 7 -24.48 9.30 14.35
C GLY A 7 -23.45 10.40 14.06
N PHE A 8 -22.30 9.97 13.55
CA PHE A 8 -21.32 10.84 12.92
C PHE A 8 -21.70 10.96 11.44
N ASN A 9 -22.09 12.15 10.98
CA ASN A 9 -22.50 12.39 9.60
C ASN A 9 -21.32 13.03 8.82
N PHE A 10 -20.86 12.35 7.77
CA PHE A 10 -19.76 12.81 6.89
C PHE A 10 -20.14 14.00 5.99
N GLU A 11 -21.43 14.33 5.85
CA GLU A 11 -21.90 15.37 4.93
C GLU A 11 -21.71 16.81 5.44
N THR A 12 -21.26 17.01 6.68
CA THR A 12 -21.10 18.35 7.29
C THR A 12 -19.66 18.86 7.32
N LEU A 13 -18.69 18.14 6.74
CA LEU A 13 -17.32 18.62 6.62
C LEU A 13 -17.18 19.64 5.48
N ASP A 14 -16.84 20.88 5.84
CA ASP A 14 -16.47 21.92 4.89
C ASP A 14 -15.02 21.70 4.41
N TRP A 15 -14.89 20.99 3.29
CA TRP A 15 -13.60 20.69 2.66
C TRP A 15 -12.81 21.95 2.25
N ASN A 16 -13.47 23.10 2.08
CA ASN A 16 -12.79 24.35 1.72
C ASN A 16 -12.03 24.97 2.90
N ALA A 17 -12.34 24.59 4.14
CA ALA A 17 -11.62 25.05 5.33
C ALA A 17 -10.31 24.27 5.58
N ALA A 18 -10.14 23.10 4.96
CA ALA A 18 -8.97 22.23 5.14
C ALA A 18 -7.80 22.56 4.20
N PHE A 19 -8.03 23.37 3.16
CA PHE A 19 -7.02 23.79 2.19
C PHE A 19 -7.01 25.32 2.08
N PRO A 20 -5.96 26.03 2.54
CA PRO A 20 -5.86 27.46 2.30
C PRO A 20 -5.73 27.75 0.81
N GLU A 21 -6.33 28.85 0.34
CA GLU A 21 -6.23 29.29 -1.06
C GLU A 21 -4.76 29.39 -1.51
N LEU A 22 -4.47 28.78 -2.66
CA LEU A 22 -3.14 28.80 -3.27
C LEU A 22 -2.72 30.25 -3.58
N PRO A 23 -1.44 30.61 -3.39
CA PRO A 23 -0.95 31.95 -3.68
C PRO A 23 -1.16 32.31 -5.17
N PRO A 24 -1.47 33.58 -5.49
CA PRO A 24 -1.73 34.00 -6.85
C PRO A 24 -0.50 33.79 -7.72
N GLY A 25 -0.62 32.91 -8.73
CA GLY A 25 0.45 32.56 -9.67
C GLY A 25 0.58 31.06 -9.96
N VAL A 26 0.02 30.17 -9.13
CA VAL A 26 0.13 28.72 -9.31
C VAL A 26 -0.90 28.15 -10.32
N ALA A 27 -2.00 28.87 -10.57
CA ALA A 27 -3.01 28.47 -11.57
C ALA A 27 -2.53 28.61 -13.03
N SER A 28 -1.54 29.48 -13.29
CA SER A 28 -1.08 29.81 -14.65
C SER A 28 -0.25 28.71 -15.32
N ALA A 29 0.27 27.74 -14.56
CA ALA A 29 1.06 26.64 -15.13
C ALA A 29 0.20 25.52 -15.75
N TRP A 30 -1.08 25.42 -15.36
CA TRP A 30 -2.01 24.40 -15.88
C TRP A 30 -2.68 24.83 -17.19
N ASP A 31 -2.79 26.15 -17.43
CA ASP A 31 -3.40 26.70 -18.66
C ASP A 31 -2.41 26.78 -19.84
N GLU A 32 -1.09 26.89 -19.59
CA GLU A 32 -0.07 26.96 -20.65
C GLU A 32 0.22 25.61 -21.35
N ILE A 33 -0.13 24.48 -20.73
CA ILE A 33 0.03 23.15 -21.35
C ILE A 33 -1.11 22.85 -22.35
N ASN A 34 -2.25 23.55 -22.23
CA ASN A 34 -3.42 23.36 -23.09
C ASN A 34 -3.53 24.36 -24.26
N TYR A 35 -2.52 25.22 -24.48
CA TYR A 35 -2.53 26.25 -25.52
C TYR A 35 -1.42 26.07 -26.56
N SER A 36 -1.32 24.88 -27.15
CA SER A 36 -0.73 24.74 -28.47
C SER A 36 -1.49 23.66 -29.24
N HIS A 37 -2.55 24.06 -29.94
CA HIS A 37 -3.04 23.51 -31.23
C HIS A 37 -4.40 24.15 -31.57
N SER A 38 -4.41 25.45 -31.85
CA SER A 38 -5.46 26.05 -32.68
C SER A 38 -5.06 27.47 -33.09
N ASP A 39 -4.53 27.60 -34.30
CA ASP A 39 -4.62 28.84 -35.08
C ASP A 39 -4.26 28.53 -36.54
N GLU A 40 -5.26 28.18 -37.35
CA GLU A 40 -5.30 28.59 -38.76
C GLU A 40 -6.74 28.99 -39.15
N GLN A 41 -6.85 30.18 -39.73
CA GLN A 41 -8.07 30.89 -40.13
C GLN A 41 -8.66 30.37 -41.45
N PRO A 42 -9.93 30.71 -41.78
CA PRO A 42 -10.71 30.02 -42.81
C PRO A 42 -10.45 30.60 -44.22
N VAL A 43 -10.33 29.72 -45.21
CA VAL A 43 -10.41 30.09 -46.63
C VAL A 43 -11.57 29.33 -47.27
N HIS A 44 -12.58 30.09 -47.70
CA HIS A 44 -13.64 29.63 -48.58
C HIS A 44 -13.08 29.53 -50.00
N GLU A 45 -13.02 28.32 -50.56
CA GLU A 45 -13.11 28.14 -52.01
C GLU A 45 -13.85 26.84 -52.33
N ARG A 46 -14.89 26.97 -53.14
CA ARG A 46 -15.67 25.86 -53.70
C ARG A 46 -14.85 25.21 -54.80
N GLU A 47 -14.60 23.91 -54.70
CA GLU A 47 -14.56 23.03 -55.86
C GLU A 47 -15.24 21.69 -55.53
N THR A 48 -16.17 21.32 -56.41
CA THR A 48 -16.85 20.03 -56.49
C THR A 48 -15.88 18.96 -57.01
N PHE A 49 -15.87 17.75 -56.46
CA PHE A 49 -16.05 16.47 -57.19
C PHE A 49 -15.81 15.24 -56.29
N ASP A 50 -16.65 14.24 -56.54
CA ASP A 50 -16.62 12.79 -56.27
C ASP A 50 -16.62 12.23 -54.84
N GLU A 51 -17.78 11.66 -54.51
CA GLU A 51 -18.01 10.63 -53.49
C GLU A 51 -17.25 9.35 -53.89
N ASP A 52 -16.09 9.11 -53.28
CA ASP A 52 -15.55 7.76 -53.15
C ASP A 52 -15.85 7.26 -51.72
N GLU A 53 -16.92 6.48 -51.60
CA GLU A 53 -17.17 5.60 -50.46
C GLU A 53 -16.04 4.54 -50.40
N GLU A 54 -14.91 4.86 -49.79
CA GLU A 54 -14.02 3.82 -49.25
C GLU A 54 -14.56 3.36 -47.90
N SER A 55 -15.32 2.27 -47.93
CA SER A 55 -15.69 1.49 -46.76
C SER A 55 -14.43 0.93 -46.08
N ILE A 56 -13.94 1.63 -45.05
CA ILE A 56 -12.98 1.05 -44.11
C ILE A 56 -13.77 0.08 -43.23
N ASP A 57 -13.77 -1.19 -43.63
CA ASP A 57 -14.11 -2.31 -42.75
C ASP A 57 -12.98 -2.45 -41.71
N SER A 58 -13.04 -1.65 -40.64
CA SER A 58 -12.13 -1.82 -39.52
C SER A 58 -12.65 -2.96 -38.65
N SER A 59 -12.10 -4.15 -38.88
CA SER A 59 -12.09 -5.25 -37.91
C SER A 59 -11.79 -4.71 -36.51
N ASP A 60 -12.75 -4.78 -35.59
CA ASP A 60 -12.58 -4.39 -34.19
C ASP A 60 -11.39 -5.12 -33.53
N GLY A 61 -11.01 -6.30 -34.05
CA GLY A 61 -9.90 -7.09 -33.54
C GLY A 61 -8.52 -6.42 -33.66
N ASP A 62 -8.27 -5.61 -34.70
CA ASP A 62 -6.96 -4.96 -34.88
C ASP A 62 -6.75 -3.81 -33.87
N LYS A 63 -7.83 -3.14 -33.45
CA LYS A 63 -7.75 -2.08 -32.43
C LYS A 63 -7.49 -2.68 -31.06
N ASP A 64 -8.19 -3.75 -30.71
CA ASP A 64 -8.01 -4.45 -29.44
C ASP A 64 -6.62 -5.06 -29.33
N GLU A 65 -6.06 -5.60 -30.42
CA GLU A 65 -4.71 -6.14 -30.44
C GLU A 65 -3.66 -5.02 -30.23
N VAL A 66 -3.80 -3.88 -30.90
CA VAL A 66 -2.89 -2.73 -30.72
C VAL A 66 -3.02 -2.14 -29.31
N ILE A 67 -4.24 -2.05 -28.75
CA ILE A 67 -4.47 -1.59 -27.37
C ILE A 67 -3.85 -2.56 -26.36
N SER A 68 -3.99 -3.88 -26.57
CA SER A 68 -3.35 -4.91 -25.74
C SER A 68 -1.83 -4.76 -25.78
N GLN A 69 -1.24 -4.66 -26.97
CA GLN A 69 0.20 -4.51 -27.14
C GLN A 69 0.74 -3.21 -26.50
N ILE A 70 -0.03 -2.12 -26.54
CA ILE A 70 0.34 -0.87 -25.86
C ILE A 70 0.17 -1.01 -24.33
N SER A 71 -0.89 -1.66 -23.86
CA SER A 71 -1.15 -1.91 -22.44
C SER A 71 -0.05 -2.80 -21.82
N GLU A 72 0.35 -3.88 -22.50
CA GLU A 72 1.51 -4.70 -22.12
C GLU A 72 2.78 -3.87 -22.00
N ARG A 73 2.92 -2.85 -22.86
CA ARG A 73 4.05 -1.93 -22.88
C ARG A 73 3.97 -0.85 -21.81
N MET A 74 2.82 -0.61 -21.20
CA MET A 74 2.65 0.30 -20.06
C MET A 74 2.89 -0.39 -18.72
N GLY A 75 2.88 -1.72 -18.71
CA GLY A 75 3.16 -2.57 -17.56
C GLY A 75 1.92 -3.27 -17.01
N SER A 76 2.11 -4.44 -16.42
CA SER A 76 1.02 -5.32 -15.98
C SER A 76 1.19 -5.76 -14.53
N LEU A 77 0.06 -6.00 -13.85
CA LEU A 77 0.03 -6.63 -12.53
C LEU A 77 -0.14 -8.14 -12.69
N GLN A 78 0.77 -8.92 -12.12
CA GLN A 78 0.81 -10.39 -12.20
C GLN A 78 0.94 -10.99 -10.81
N VAL A 79 0.47 -12.22 -10.61
CA VAL A 79 0.64 -12.94 -9.33
C VAL A 79 1.98 -13.67 -9.37
N ALA A 80 2.84 -13.41 -8.39
CA ALA A 80 4.14 -14.07 -8.25
C ALA A 80 4.03 -15.41 -7.49
N ASP A 81 5.14 -16.15 -7.41
CA ASP A 81 5.23 -17.48 -6.76
C ASP A 81 4.82 -17.48 -5.28
N ASP A 82 4.99 -16.34 -4.61
CA ASP A 82 4.60 -16.12 -3.22
C ASP A 82 3.10 -15.81 -3.04
N GLY A 83 2.33 -15.77 -4.14
CA GLY A 83 0.90 -15.45 -4.17
C GLY A 83 0.59 -13.96 -4.13
N GLU A 84 1.61 -13.10 -4.09
CA GLU A 84 1.44 -11.65 -4.06
C GLU A 84 1.38 -11.06 -5.47
N PHE A 85 0.59 -10.00 -5.63
CA PHE A 85 0.57 -9.25 -6.88
C PHE A 85 1.83 -8.38 -7.02
N ARG A 86 2.49 -8.44 -8.17
CA ARG A 86 3.64 -7.61 -8.55
C ARG A 86 3.38 -6.87 -9.84
N TYR A 87 3.83 -5.62 -9.90
CA TYR A 87 3.72 -4.75 -11.05
C TYR A 87 5.03 -4.72 -11.84
N PHE A 88 4.94 -5.08 -13.11
CA PHE A 88 6.07 -5.05 -14.02
C PHE A 88 5.86 -3.90 -15.00
N GLY A 89 6.64 -2.82 -14.87
CA GLY A 89 6.49 -1.63 -15.73
C GLY A 89 7.03 -1.82 -17.16
N ALA A 90 6.80 -0.84 -18.02
CA ALA A 90 7.21 -0.77 -19.43
C ALA A 90 8.66 -1.19 -19.76
N THR A 91 9.58 -0.98 -18.82
CA THR A 91 11.00 -1.28 -18.98
C THR A 91 11.39 -2.68 -18.48
N SER A 92 10.44 -3.42 -17.89
CA SER A 92 10.65 -4.78 -17.40
C SER A 92 10.33 -5.79 -18.50
N ASN A 93 11.34 -6.56 -18.91
CA ASN A 93 11.15 -7.68 -19.84
C ASN A 93 10.39 -8.86 -19.21
N LEU A 94 10.05 -8.81 -17.91
CA LEU A 94 9.30 -9.84 -17.20
C LEU A 94 7.80 -9.84 -17.55
N ASN A 95 7.27 -8.74 -18.09
CA ASN A 95 5.88 -8.68 -18.59
C ASN A 95 5.57 -9.71 -19.68
N LEU A 96 6.59 -10.20 -20.39
CA LEU A 96 6.47 -11.13 -21.52
C LEU A 96 6.73 -12.60 -21.13
N LEU A 97 7.02 -12.86 -19.86
CA LEU A 97 7.46 -14.16 -19.37
C LEU A 97 6.41 -14.77 -18.43
N ASP A 98 5.24 -15.07 -18.98
CA ASP A 98 4.10 -15.69 -18.28
C ASP A 98 4.45 -17.09 -17.69
N GLU A 99 5.56 -17.71 -18.13
CA GLU A 99 5.96 -19.07 -17.74
C GLU A 99 7.36 -19.21 -17.10
N ALA A 100 8.17 -18.15 -16.99
CA ALA A 100 9.59 -18.29 -16.61
C ALA A 100 9.91 -18.02 -15.12
N ILE A 101 8.94 -17.55 -14.34
CA ILE A 101 9.10 -17.41 -12.88
C ILE A 101 8.83 -18.78 -12.23
N GLN A 102 9.61 -19.81 -12.57
CA GLN A 102 9.46 -21.15 -11.97
C GLN A 102 10.68 -21.61 -11.16
N GLN A 103 11.73 -20.80 -11.06
CA GLN A 103 12.98 -21.27 -10.45
C GLN A 103 13.70 -20.18 -9.69
N ASN A 104 13.27 -19.93 -8.46
CA ASN A 104 14.22 -19.59 -7.40
C ASN A 104 13.89 -20.39 -6.14
N ASN A 105 14.75 -21.37 -5.85
CA ASN A 105 14.84 -22.03 -4.54
C ASN A 105 15.32 -21.02 -3.48
N PHE A 106 14.44 -20.10 -3.05
CA PHE A 106 14.64 -19.39 -1.79
C PHE A 106 14.44 -20.35 -0.62
N GLU A 107 15.04 -20.02 0.54
CA GLU A 107 15.05 -20.84 1.75
C GLU A 107 13.70 -21.53 2.01
N THR A 108 13.70 -22.85 2.15
CA THR A 108 12.48 -23.68 2.30
C THR A 108 11.71 -23.44 3.61
N ASP A 109 12.28 -22.68 4.54
CA ASP A 109 11.68 -22.46 5.86
C ASP A 109 10.64 -21.33 5.78
N PRO A 110 9.38 -21.55 6.23
CA PRO A 110 8.36 -20.51 6.26
C PRO A 110 8.81 -19.27 7.05
N ILE A 111 8.34 -18.07 6.64
CA ILE A 111 8.64 -16.77 7.27
C ILE A 111 8.49 -16.84 8.80
N ARG A 112 7.43 -17.48 9.29
CA ARG A 112 7.20 -17.70 10.73
C ARG A 112 8.37 -18.41 11.42
N SER A 113 8.80 -19.54 10.85
CA SER A 113 9.90 -20.35 11.40
C SER A 113 11.21 -19.55 11.41
N ARG A 114 11.50 -18.85 10.31
CA ARG A 114 12.69 -18.01 10.18
C ARG A 114 12.68 -16.88 11.20
N GLY A 115 11.56 -16.17 11.35
CA GLY A 115 11.43 -15.08 12.31
C GLY A 115 11.53 -15.53 13.76
N SER A 116 10.84 -16.61 14.14
CA SER A 116 10.95 -17.16 15.50
C SER A 116 12.39 -17.55 15.86
N LYS A 117 13.11 -18.22 14.95
CA LYS A 117 14.54 -18.56 15.17
C LYS A 117 15.40 -17.31 15.37
N ARG A 118 15.17 -16.25 14.58
CA ARG A 118 15.93 -15.00 14.71
C ARG A 118 15.62 -14.27 16.01
N GLU A 119 14.36 -14.25 16.43
CA GLU A 119 13.92 -13.63 17.67
C GLU A 119 14.57 -14.31 18.89
N ASP A 120 14.62 -15.65 18.89
CA ASP A 120 15.28 -16.46 19.91
C ASP A 120 16.78 -16.13 19.98
N ASN A 121 17.44 -16.11 18.82
CA ASN A 121 18.87 -15.80 18.72
C ASN A 121 19.20 -14.37 19.18
N ALA A 122 18.31 -13.41 18.93
CA ALA A 122 18.43 -12.03 19.37
C ALA A 122 18.08 -11.81 20.85
N ARG A 123 17.62 -12.86 21.55
CA ARG A 123 17.11 -12.80 22.94
C ARG A 123 15.94 -11.82 23.08
N LEU A 124 15.10 -11.73 22.04
CA LEU A 124 13.90 -10.88 22.03
C LEU A 124 12.62 -11.66 22.31
N SER A 125 12.69 -12.99 22.40
CA SER A 125 11.59 -13.92 22.71
C SER A 125 11.11 -13.85 24.16
N HIS A 126 10.74 -12.65 24.61
CA HIS A 126 10.09 -12.45 25.88
C HIS A 126 8.61 -12.84 25.77
N HIS A 127 8.11 -13.52 26.79
CA HIS A 127 6.68 -13.80 26.89
C HIS A 127 5.93 -12.48 27.13
N VAL A 128 5.15 -12.06 26.14
CA VAL A 128 4.26 -10.90 26.20
C VAL A 128 2.83 -11.42 26.32
N ASP A 129 2.06 -10.91 27.29
CA ASP A 129 0.64 -11.23 27.42
C ASP A 129 -0.13 -10.76 26.19
N ALA A 130 -0.97 -11.63 25.62
CA ALA A 130 -1.85 -11.29 24.50
C ALA A 130 -2.75 -10.10 24.84
N ALA A 131 -3.19 -9.96 26.10
CA ALA A 131 -3.98 -8.80 26.53
C ALA A 131 -3.20 -7.48 26.43
N LEU A 132 -1.88 -7.51 26.62
CA LEU A 132 -1.03 -6.34 26.43
C LEU A 132 -0.89 -6.01 24.94
N ILE A 133 -0.66 -7.01 24.08
CA ILE A 133 -0.58 -6.80 22.62
C ILE A 133 -1.88 -6.16 22.11
N THR A 134 -3.04 -6.72 22.44
CA THR A 134 -4.35 -6.17 22.06
C THR A 134 -4.55 -4.74 22.57
N HIS A 135 -4.08 -4.45 23.78
CA HIS A 135 -4.16 -3.09 24.33
C HIS A 135 -3.27 -2.10 23.58
N LEU A 136 -2.02 -2.47 23.26
CA LEU A 136 -1.12 -1.57 22.54
C LEU A 136 -1.61 -1.32 21.11
N ILE A 137 -2.16 -2.35 20.44
CA ILE A 137 -2.80 -2.20 19.13
C ILE A 137 -4.01 -1.26 19.22
N SER A 138 -4.83 -1.37 20.28
CA SER A 138 -5.97 -0.45 20.44
C SER A 138 -5.53 0.99 20.69
N LEU A 139 -4.41 1.21 21.40
CA LEU A 139 -3.80 2.53 21.55
C LEU A 139 -3.30 3.08 20.20
N TYR A 140 -2.67 2.25 19.37
CA TYR A 140 -2.27 2.66 18.01
C TYR A 140 -3.48 3.16 17.20
N PHE A 141 -4.56 2.37 17.14
CA PHE A 141 -5.76 2.74 16.40
C PHE A 141 -6.47 3.98 16.97
N ALA A 142 -6.37 4.19 18.28
CA ALA A 142 -7.00 5.35 18.91
C ALA A 142 -6.24 6.66 18.66
N TRP A 143 -4.90 6.62 18.58
CA TRP A 143 -4.07 7.81 18.65
C TRP A 143 -3.22 8.08 17.41
N GLN A 144 -2.73 7.05 16.72
CA GLN A 144 -1.87 7.21 15.55
C GLN A 144 -2.62 7.06 14.23
N ASP A 145 -3.47 6.04 14.12
CA ASP A 145 -4.20 5.72 12.90
C ASP A 145 -5.03 6.90 12.32
N PRO A 146 -5.67 7.77 13.11
CA PRO A 146 -6.39 8.93 12.57
C PRO A 146 -5.50 9.93 11.81
N THR A 147 -4.18 9.93 12.06
CA THR A 147 -3.22 10.82 11.39
C THR A 147 -2.77 10.25 10.05
N PHE A 148 -2.43 8.95 10.03
CA PHE A 148 -1.95 8.24 8.85
C PHE A 148 -2.63 6.88 8.77
N HIS A 149 -3.87 6.87 8.29
CA HIS A 149 -4.66 5.65 8.20
C HIS A 149 -4.13 4.76 7.07
N VAL A 150 -3.54 3.63 7.43
CA VAL A 150 -2.98 2.65 6.47
C VAL A 150 -3.43 1.23 6.74
N VAL A 151 -4.01 0.95 7.90
CA VAL A 151 -4.43 -0.39 8.32
C VAL A 151 -5.94 -0.41 8.51
N ASP A 152 -6.65 -1.26 7.77
CA ASP A 152 -8.02 -1.59 8.13
C ASP A 152 -8.00 -2.59 9.30
N ARG A 153 -8.59 -2.19 10.43
CA ARG A 153 -8.55 -2.98 11.66
C ARG A 153 -9.24 -4.34 11.51
N LYS A 154 -10.36 -4.39 10.80
CA LYS A 154 -11.16 -5.61 10.64
C LYS A 154 -10.38 -6.62 9.80
N MET A 155 -9.84 -6.20 8.66
CA MET A 155 -8.99 -7.01 7.79
C MET A 155 -7.75 -7.53 8.54
N TYR A 156 -7.07 -6.66 9.31
CA TYR A 156 -5.94 -7.07 10.13
C TYR A 156 -6.32 -8.17 11.15
N GLU A 157 -7.41 -7.98 11.91
CA GLU A 157 -7.86 -8.95 12.92
C GLU A 157 -8.34 -10.28 12.29
N GLU A 158 -8.94 -10.24 11.10
CA GLU A 158 -9.34 -11.44 10.35
C GLU A 158 -8.13 -12.23 9.84
N LYS A 159 -7.16 -11.54 9.22
CA LYS A 159 -5.93 -12.15 8.71
C LYS A 159 -5.03 -12.63 9.84
N GLN A 160 -5.01 -11.95 10.98
CA GLN A 160 -4.32 -12.44 12.19
C GLN A 160 -4.84 -13.81 12.63
N LYS A 161 -6.17 -13.99 12.69
CA LYS A 161 -6.76 -15.29 13.08
C LYS A 161 -6.43 -16.40 12.09
N LEU A 162 -6.45 -16.09 10.80
CA LEU A 162 -6.05 -17.04 9.76
C LEU A 162 -4.58 -17.45 9.91
N TYR A 163 -3.70 -16.48 10.13
CA TYR A 163 -2.30 -16.74 10.43
C TYR A 163 -2.16 -17.63 11.67
N GLU A 164 -2.79 -17.30 12.80
CA GLU A 164 -2.74 -18.13 14.02
C GLU A 164 -3.23 -19.57 13.81
N SER A 165 -4.19 -19.78 12.91
CA SER A 165 -4.69 -21.11 12.53
C SER A 165 -3.72 -21.95 11.68
N GLY A 166 -2.61 -21.35 11.22
CA GLY A 166 -1.57 -22.00 10.42
C GLY A 166 -1.70 -21.77 8.91
N THR A 167 -2.64 -20.93 8.47
CA THR A 167 -2.74 -20.49 7.08
C THR A 167 -1.65 -19.44 6.79
N ASP A 168 -1.01 -19.54 5.62
CA ASP A 168 0.06 -18.59 5.23
C ASP A 168 -0.48 -17.36 4.49
N ASP A 169 -1.80 -17.27 4.28
CA ASP A 169 -2.47 -16.06 3.76
C ASP A 169 -2.34 -14.93 4.77
N SER A 170 -1.36 -14.08 4.50
CA SER A 170 -0.88 -13.03 5.39
C SER A 170 -0.65 -11.72 4.62
N THR A 171 -1.41 -11.51 3.54
CA THR A 171 -1.33 -10.30 2.71
C THR A 171 -1.48 -9.02 3.54
N PHE A 172 -2.43 -9.00 4.49
CA PHE A 172 -2.74 -7.87 5.38
C PHE A 172 -2.43 -8.14 6.86
N TYR A 173 -1.62 -9.14 7.15
CA TYR A 173 -1.12 -9.40 8.51
C TYR A 173 0.36 -9.79 8.46
N SER A 174 1.18 -9.21 9.33
CA SER A 174 2.53 -9.73 9.56
C SER A 174 2.98 -9.45 10.99
N GLU A 175 3.96 -10.22 11.47
CA GLU A 175 4.55 -9.97 12.80
C GLU A 175 5.25 -8.60 12.85
N THR A 176 5.85 -8.17 11.72
CA THR A 176 6.39 -6.82 11.58
C THR A 176 5.31 -5.77 11.81
N LEU A 177 4.13 -5.92 11.19
CA LEU A 177 3.01 -5.01 11.36
C LEU A 177 2.51 -4.97 12.81
N THR A 178 2.29 -6.14 13.41
CA THR A 178 1.89 -6.27 14.82
C THR A 178 2.87 -5.55 15.75
N HIS A 179 4.17 -5.81 15.59
CA HIS A 179 5.20 -5.19 16.43
C HIS A 179 5.35 -3.69 16.18
N SER A 180 5.13 -3.23 14.95
CA SER A 180 5.15 -1.80 14.62
C SER A 180 3.99 -1.05 15.30
N MET A 181 2.78 -1.60 15.24
CA MET A 181 1.62 -1.05 15.97
C MET A 181 1.85 -1.08 17.49
N CYS A 182 2.40 -2.17 18.03
CA CYS A 182 2.74 -2.24 19.45
C CYS A 182 3.82 -1.23 19.87
N ALA A 183 4.85 -1.00 19.05
CA ALA A 183 5.91 -0.03 19.34
C ALA A 183 5.36 1.39 19.45
N PHE A 184 4.48 1.75 18.50
CA PHE A 184 3.83 3.05 18.50
C PHE A 184 2.81 3.18 19.64
N GLY A 185 1.94 2.18 19.83
CA GLY A 185 0.98 2.14 20.93
C GLY A 185 1.65 2.23 22.30
N ALA A 186 2.83 1.65 22.46
CA ALA A 186 3.62 1.74 23.70
C ALA A 186 4.16 3.15 24.00
N LEU A 187 4.14 4.10 23.05
CA LEU A 187 4.38 5.52 23.35
C LEU A 187 3.26 6.13 24.21
N TYR A 188 2.05 5.56 24.15
CA TYR A 188 0.86 6.00 24.89
C TYR A 188 0.55 5.11 26.11
N GLU A 189 1.31 4.04 26.34
CA GLU A 189 1.16 3.19 27.52
C GLU A 189 1.83 3.85 28.74
N THR A 190 1.06 3.98 29.82
CA THR A 190 1.50 4.65 31.07
C THR A 190 1.85 3.65 32.16
N ARG A 191 1.35 2.41 32.05
CA ARG A 191 1.61 1.34 33.00
C ARG A 191 3.02 0.82 32.83
N ARG A 192 3.61 0.40 33.94
CA ARG A 192 4.93 -0.25 33.93
C ARG A 192 4.76 -1.75 33.76
N HIS A 193 5.67 -2.35 33.00
CA HIS A 193 5.74 -3.78 32.77
C HIS A 193 7.10 -4.31 33.23
N PRO A 194 7.31 -4.56 34.55
CA PRO A 194 8.64 -4.88 35.10
C PRO A 194 9.29 -6.16 34.55
N HIS A 195 8.50 -7.04 33.94
CA HIS A 195 8.96 -8.31 33.36
C HIS A 195 9.40 -8.19 31.90
N LEU A 196 9.21 -7.01 31.29
CA LEU A 196 9.59 -6.74 29.91
C LEU A 196 10.73 -5.70 29.85
N PRO A 197 11.54 -5.72 28.78
CA PRO A 197 12.55 -4.70 28.58
C PRO A 197 11.94 -3.29 28.54
N THR A 198 12.69 -2.31 29.03
CA THR A 198 12.27 -0.90 29.05
C THR A 198 13.26 -0.04 28.24
N PRO A 199 12.79 0.98 27.51
CA PRO A 199 11.37 1.34 27.33
C PRO A 199 10.62 0.33 26.45
N LEU A 200 9.32 0.16 26.72
CA LEU A 200 8.48 -0.85 26.07
C LEU A 200 8.36 -0.62 24.56
N SER A 201 8.34 0.65 24.14
CA SER A 201 8.28 1.02 22.73
C SER A 201 9.52 0.58 21.94
N GLU A 202 10.72 0.74 22.51
CA GLU A 202 11.96 0.28 21.88
C GLU A 202 12.05 -1.25 21.83
N PHE A 203 11.49 -1.94 22.83
CA PHE A 203 11.40 -3.40 22.81
C PHE A 203 10.60 -3.90 21.60
N PHE A 204 9.41 -3.36 21.38
CA PHE A 204 8.61 -3.71 20.20
C PHE A 204 9.22 -3.20 18.89
N SER A 205 9.86 -2.02 18.90
CA SER A 205 10.57 -1.49 17.73
C SER A 205 11.73 -2.39 17.31
N ALA A 206 12.49 -2.94 18.26
CA ALA A 206 13.54 -3.91 18.00
C ALA A 206 12.99 -5.21 17.38
N LYS A 207 11.85 -5.69 17.88
CA LYS A 207 11.15 -6.84 17.29
C LYS A 207 10.66 -6.56 15.87
N ALA A 208 10.03 -5.40 15.64
CA ALA A 208 9.58 -4.99 14.30
C ALA A 208 10.74 -4.96 13.30
N LYS A 209 11.88 -4.38 13.66
CA LYS A 209 13.07 -4.35 12.80
C LYS A 209 13.59 -5.75 12.45
N LEU A 210 13.63 -6.65 13.43
CA LEU A 210 14.07 -8.02 13.23
C LEU A 210 13.16 -8.77 12.27
N TRP A 211 11.85 -8.67 12.47
CA TRP A 211 10.86 -9.31 11.60
C TRP A 211 10.81 -8.67 10.21
N LEU A 212 11.03 -7.36 10.09
CA LEU A 212 11.14 -6.69 8.80
C LEU A 212 12.24 -7.33 7.95
N GLU A 213 13.43 -7.54 8.51
CA GLU A 213 14.53 -8.20 7.80
C GLU A 213 14.21 -9.66 7.38
N VAL A 214 13.20 -10.29 7.98
CA VAL A 214 12.70 -11.62 7.57
C VAL A 214 11.67 -11.50 6.45
N GLU A 215 10.92 -10.41 6.38
CA GLU A 215 9.88 -10.22 5.36
C GLU A 215 10.43 -9.63 4.05
N LEU A 216 11.60 -8.96 4.07
CA LEU A 216 12.10 -8.22 2.90
C LEU A 216 12.40 -9.06 1.65
N ASP A 217 12.56 -10.38 1.76
CA ASP A 217 12.71 -11.26 0.59
C ASP A 217 11.37 -11.51 -0.14
N SER A 218 10.24 -11.41 0.57
CA SER A 218 8.87 -11.57 0.06
C SER A 218 7.95 -10.57 0.77
N PRO A 219 8.07 -9.27 0.43
CA PRO A 219 7.28 -8.22 1.04
C PRO A 219 5.81 -8.33 0.62
N ARG A 220 4.91 -7.99 1.55
CA ARG A 220 3.45 -8.01 1.34
C ARG A 220 2.84 -6.64 1.64
N VAL A 221 1.53 -6.48 1.42
CA VAL A 221 0.83 -5.24 1.79
C VAL A 221 1.02 -4.91 3.27
N ALA A 222 0.98 -5.92 4.15
CA ALA A 222 1.28 -5.77 5.57
C ALA A 222 2.69 -5.22 5.86
N THR A 223 3.69 -5.59 5.05
CA THR A 223 5.06 -5.07 5.16
C THR A 223 5.11 -3.58 4.82
N ILE A 224 4.37 -3.15 3.79
CA ILE A 224 4.24 -1.72 3.42
C ILE A 224 3.58 -0.94 4.55
N GLN A 225 2.46 -1.44 5.08
CA GLN A 225 1.74 -0.84 6.21
C GLN A 225 2.65 -0.70 7.44
N ALA A 226 3.43 -1.76 7.74
CA ALA A 226 4.37 -1.74 8.84
C ALA A 226 5.45 -0.67 8.65
N LEU A 227 6.02 -0.55 7.45
CA LEU A 227 7.03 0.45 7.13
C LEU A 227 6.52 1.89 7.32
N VAL A 228 5.26 2.17 6.98
CA VAL A 228 4.64 3.49 7.25
C VAL A 228 4.61 3.79 8.75
N ILE A 229 4.18 2.80 9.56
CA ILE A 229 4.07 2.94 11.01
C ILE A 229 5.47 3.05 11.65
N MET A 230 6.43 2.25 11.19
CA MET A 230 7.83 2.30 11.62
C MET A 230 8.47 3.65 11.27
N SER A 231 8.19 4.21 10.09
CA SER A 231 8.67 5.54 9.70
C SER A 231 8.21 6.60 10.71
N SER A 232 6.90 6.62 10.96
CA SER A 232 6.28 7.54 11.92
C SER A 232 6.87 7.38 13.33
N TYR A 233 7.12 6.13 13.76
CA TYR A 233 7.68 5.82 15.08
C TYR A 233 9.12 6.35 15.22
N GLU A 234 9.94 6.17 14.19
CA GLU A 234 11.33 6.65 14.21
C GLU A 234 11.39 8.19 14.19
N ALA A 235 10.48 8.84 13.44
CA ALA A 235 10.33 10.30 13.48
C ALA A 235 9.92 10.78 14.89
N ALA A 236 8.92 10.16 15.52
CA ALA A 236 8.52 10.45 16.90
C ALA A 236 9.66 10.21 17.91
N SER A 237 10.62 9.35 17.56
CA SER A 237 11.81 9.03 18.35
C SER A 237 13.04 9.86 17.96
N THR A 238 12.89 10.93 17.15
CA THR A 238 13.97 11.83 16.68
C THR A 238 15.07 11.12 15.86
N ARG A 239 14.69 10.07 15.13
CA ARG A 239 15.58 9.26 14.27
C ARG A 239 15.22 9.44 12.80
N ASP A 240 15.16 10.69 12.38
CA ASP A 240 14.61 11.13 11.09
C ASP A 240 15.23 10.39 9.90
N ALA A 241 16.54 10.17 9.90
CA ALA A 241 17.21 9.44 8.81
C ALA A 241 16.68 8.01 8.63
N ARG A 242 16.30 7.33 9.73
CA ARG A 242 15.71 5.99 9.65
C ARG A 242 14.24 6.07 9.25
N GLY A 243 13.51 7.05 9.78
CA GLY A 243 12.13 7.32 9.36
C GLY A 243 12.03 7.52 7.84
N TRP A 244 12.87 8.39 7.30
CA TRP A 244 12.97 8.68 5.86
C TRP A 244 13.32 7.44 5.01
N LEU A 245 14.21 6.57 5.50
CA LEU A 245 14.49 5.31 4.80
C LEU A 245 13.27 4.37 4.78
N TYR A 246 12.54 4.28 5.89
CA TYR A 246 11.34 3.44 5.97
C TYR A 246 10.18 3.97 5.12
N SER A 247 9.99 5.30 5.04
CA SER A 247 9.00 5.90 4.12
C SER A 247 9.34 5.58 2.67
N GLY A 248 10.60 5.78 2.26
CA GLY A 248 11.03 5.50 0.89
C GLY A 248 10.97 4.01 0.54
N MET A 249 11.21 3.12 1.51
CA MET A 249 11.01 1.68 1.32
C MET A 249 9.53 1.35 1.12
N SER A 250 8.65 1.92 1.96
CA SER A 250 7.19 1.75 1.85
C SER A 250 6.69 2.18 0.47
N MET A 251 7.09 3.38 0.02
CA MET A 251 6.69 3.90 -1.28
C MET A 251 7.16 3.02 -2.45
N ARG A 252 8.43 2.61 -2.45
CA ARG A 252 8.96 1.72 -3.51
C ARG A 252 8.26 0.37 -3.56
N LEU A 253 7.98 -0.23 -2.41
CA LEU A 253 7.26 -1.50 -2.34
C LEU A 253 5.79 -1.34 -2.77
N SER A 254 5.16 -0.20 -2.49
CA SER A 254 3.80 0.08 -2.98
C SER A 254 3.72 0.12 -4.51
N LEU A 255 4.78 0.59 -5.16
CA LEU A 255 4.91 0.55 -6.62
C LEU A 255 5.18 -0.86 -7.12
N ASP A 256 6.10 -1.60 -6.46
CA ASP A 256 6.43 -2.99 -6.81
C ASP A 256 5.24 -3.94 -6.68
N LEU A 257 4.44 -3.81 -5.62
CA LEU A 257 3.21 -4.60 -5.44
C LEU A 257 2.01 -4.04 -6.21
N GLY A 258 2.22 -2.97 -6.97
CA GLY A 258 1.24 -2.39 -7.88
C GLY A 258 0.04 -1.72 -7.21
N LEU A 259 0.14 -1.26 -5.96
CA LEU A 259 -1.01 -0.65 -5.25
C LEU A 259 -1.49 0.67 -5.89
N HIS A 260 -0.68 1.24 -6.79
CA HIS A 260 -0.97 2.44 -7.57
C HIS A 260 -1.83 2.17 -8.82
N THR A 261 -2.03 0.91 -9.21
CA THR A 261 -2.79 0.56 -10.42
C THR A 261 -4.29 0.54 -10.15
N ASP A 262 -5.08 0.70 -11.22
CA ASP A 262 -6.52 0.51 -11.12
C ASP A 262 -6.84 -0.98 -10.88
N MET A 263 -7.44 -1.25 -9.72
CA MET A 263 -7.81 -2.60 -9.29
C MET A 263 -9.19 -3.04 -9.81
N ALA A 264 -9.98 -2.15 -10.43
CA ALA A 264 -11.33 -2.46 -10.89
C ALA A 264 -11.40 -3.68 -11.84
N PRO A 265 -10.48 -3.88 -12.81
CA PRO A 265 -10.49 -5.07 -13.65
C PRO A 265 -10.26 -6.37 -12.86
N TYR A 266 -9.37 -6.35 -11.87
CA TYR A 266 -9.04 -7.51 -11.04
C TYR A 266 -10.19 -7.89 -10.10
N VAL A 267 -10.94 -6.90 -9.63
CA VAL A 267 -12.18 -7.11 -8.87
C VAL A 267 -13.27 -7.71 -9.75
N GLN A 268 -13.47 -7.18 -10.96
CA GLN A 268 -14.48 -7.68 -11.91
C GLN A 268 -14.22 -9.13 -12.34
N ASN A 269 -12.95 -9.50 -12.50
CA ASN A 269 -12.53 -10.85 -12.87
C ASN A 269 -12.49 -11.82 -11.67
N GLY A 270 -12.85 -11.37 -10.46
CA GLY A 270 -12.89 -12.21 -9.26
C GLY A 270 -11.52 -12.61 -8.71
N GLN A 271 -10.43 -11.98 -9.18
CA GLN A 271 -9.07 -12.22 -8.69
C GLN A 271 -8.80 -11.55 -7.34
N MET A 272 -9.60 -10.53 -7.00
CA MET A 272 -9.46 -9.72 -5.79
C MET A 272 -10.84 -9.31 -5.26
N SER A 273 -10.99 -9.19 -3.96
CA SER A 273 -12.22 -8.63 -3.37
C SER A 273 -12.23 -7.09 -3.44
N SER A 274 -13.42 -6.47 -3.43
CA SER A 274 -13.52 -5.01 -3.39
C SER A 274 -12.94 -4.40 -2.10
N GLU A 275 -13.04 -5.14 -0.98
CA GLU A 275 -12.46 -4.75 0.32
C GLU A 275 -10.93 -4.74 0.24
N GLU A 276 -10.36 -5.77 -0.39
CA GLU A 276 -8.92 -5.86 -0.65
C GLU A 276 -8.41 -4.73 -1.54
N ALA A 277 -9.10 -4.44 -2.65
CA ALA A 277 -8.74 -3.35 -3.56
C ALA A 277 -8.76 -1.99 -2.85
N GLN A 278 -9.75 -1.75 -1.98
CA GLN A 278 -9.84 -0.53 -1.20
C GLN A 278 -8.64 -0.38 -0.25
N ILE A 279 -8.28 -1.43 0.49
CA ILE A 279 -7.17 -1.39 1.46
C ILE A 279 -5.82 -1.21 0.74
N ARG A 280 -5.64 -1.81 -0.44
CA ARG A 280 -4.48 -1.57 -1.30
C ARG A 280 -4.36 -0.08 -1.66
N GLY A 281 -5.46 0.54 -2.09
CA GLY A 281 -5.51 1.97 -2.39
C GLY A 281 -5.20 2.85 -1.17
N VAL A 282 -5.81 2.56 -0.02
CA VAL A 282 -5.53 3.26 1.25
C VAL A 282 -4.05 3.15 1.62
N THR A 283 -3.47 1.96 1.49
CA THR A 283 -2.05 1.73 1.80
C THR A 283 -1.13 2.50 0.86
N PHE A 284 -1.45 2.59 -0.44
CA PHE A 284 -0.69 3.41 -1.39
C PHE A 284 -0.70 4.88 -1.02
N TRP A 285 -1.89 5.46 -0.80
CA TRP A 285 -2.00 6.88 -0.45
C TRP A 285 -1.34 7.20 0.89
N GLY A 286 -1.46 6.31 1.87
CA GLY A 286 -0.74 6.44 3.14
C GLY A 286 0.79 6.42 2.97
N SER A 287 1.30 5.54 2.12
CA SER A 287 2.74 5.47 1.79
C SER A 287 3.21 6.75 1.10
N PHE A 288 2.42 7.26 0.13
CA PHE A 288 2.70 8.51 -0.57
C PHE A 288 2.74 9.71 0.38
N ILE A 289 1.78 9.83 1.31
CA ILE A 289 1.72 10.95 2.25
C ILE A 289 2.95 10.99 3.16
N VAL A 290 3.44 9.83 3.62
CA VAL A 290 4.56 9.75 4.58
C VAL A 290 5.93 9.88 3.90
N ASP A 291 6.02 9.69 2.58
CA ASP A 291 7.28 9.83 1.82
C ASP A 291 7.62 11.28 1.43
N GLN A 292 6.64 12.18 1.45
CA GLN A 292 6.74 13.57 0.97
C GLN A 292 7.48 14.52 1.91
#